data_AF-Q0TZ54-F1
#
_entry.id   AF-Q0TZ54-F1
#
_cell.length_a   1.000
_cell.length_b   1.000
_cell.length_c   1.000
_cell.angle_alpha   90.00
_cell.angle_beta   90.00
_cell.angle_gamma   90.00
#
_symmetry.space_group_name_H-M   'P 1'
#
loop_
_entity.id
_entity.type
_entity.pdbx_description
1 polymer ?
#
loop_
_entity_poly.entity_id
_entity_poly.type
_entity_poly.pdbx_seq_one_letter_code
_entity_poly.pdbx_strand_id
1 'polypeptide(L)'
;MSKSTSTSSPPFYISQSTNSKGVSIGNGLFAGREFGAGEQITAIDRPLLGSLDTQYLHDTCANCYVWTEGASSGTRLYCAGCQRFRYCSKVCGEF
;
A
#
# COMPACT_ATOMS: atom_id res chain seq x y z
N MET A 1 3.36 -39.83 -22.64
CA MET A 1 3.23 -39.15 -21.34
C MET A 1 2.64 -37.79 -21.60
N SER A 2 1.33 -37.64 -21.40
CA SER A 2 0.59 -36.41 -21.73
C SER A 2 0.94 -35.31 -20.74
N LYS A 3 1.49 -34.21 -21.23
CA LYS A 3 1.83 -33.03 -20.44
C LYS A 3 0.51 -32.32 -20.12
N SER A 4 -0.01 -32.50 -18.91
CA SER A 4 -1.17 -31.74 -18.44
C SER A 4 -0.76 -30.28 -18.29
N THR A 5 -1.16 -29.45 -19.24
CA THR A 5 -1.10 -27.99 -19.12
C THR A 5 -2.11 -27.57 -18.06
N SER A 6 -1.68 -27.50 -16.81
CA SER A 6 -2.45 -26.89 -15.73
C SER A 6 -2.47 -25.38 -15.97
N THR A 7 -3.51 -24.88 -16.63
CA THR A 7 -3.79 -23.45 -16.70
C THR A 7 -4.22 -23.01 -15.30
N SER A 8 -3.26 -22.66 -14.44
CA SER A 8 -3.58 -22.16 -13.10
C SER A 8 -4.28 -20.82 -13.26
N SER A 9 -5.54 -20.72 -12.84
CA SER A 9 -6.24 -19.45 -12.72
C SER A 9 -5.41 -18.46 -11.91
N PRO A 10 -5.44 -17.15 -12.24
CA PRO A 10 -4.78 -16.16 -11.41
C PRO A 10 -5.35 -16.21 -9.98
N PRO A 11 -4.55 -15.92 -8.94
CA PRO A 11 -4.99 -16.05 -7.54
C PRO A 11 -6.21 -15.17 -7.23
N PHE A 12 -6.34 -14.04 -7.91
CA PHE A 12 -7.51 -13.17 -7.89
C PHE A 12 -7.71 -12.56 -9.28
N TYR A 13 -8.90 -12.01 -9.53
CA TYR A 13 -9.22 -11.32 -10.78
C TYR A 13 -10.16 -10.12 -10.54
N ILE A 14 -10.20 -9.19 -11.49
CA ILE A 14 -11.12 -8.05 -11.47
C ILE A 14 -12.28 -8.37 -12.41
N SER A 15 -13.50 -8.16 -11.95
CA SER A 15 -14.73 -8.34 -12.75
C SER A 15 -15.83 -7.40 -12.29
N GLN A 16 -16.97 -7.37 -12.98
CA GLN A 16 -18.13 -6.58 -12.59
C GLN A 16 -18.79 -7.18 -11.34
N SER A 17 -19.09 -6.34 -10.35
CA SER A 17 -19.78 -6.69 -9.12
C SER A 17 -21.25 -6.26 -9.18
N THR A 18 -22.13 -7.04 -8.54
CA THR A 18 -23.56 -6.77 -8.46
C THR A 18 -24.04 -6.75 -7.01
N ASN A 19 -25.08 -5.97 -6.72
CA ASN A 19 -25.75 -5.99 -5.42
C ASN A 19 -26.82 -7.10 -5.35
N SER A 20 -27.50 -7.23 -4.21
CA SER A 20 -28.56 -8.24 -4.01
C SER A 20 -29.75 -8.15 -4.97
N LYS A 21 -29.91 -7.02 -5.67
CA LYS A 21 -30.95 -6.80 -6.69
C LYS A 21 -30.44 -7.08 -8.11
N GLY A 22 -29.21 -7.61 -8.27
CA GLY A 22 -28.58 -7.85 -9.56
C GLY A 22 -28.11 -6.59 -10.28
N VAL A 23 -28.14 -5.43 -9.62
CA VAL A 23 -27.70 -4.16 -10.24
C VAL A 23 -26.19 -4.06 -10.12
N SER A 24 -25.53 -3.70 -11.23
CA SER A 24 -24.10 -3.43 -11.28
C SER A 24 -23.69 -2.31 -10.32
N ILE A 25 -22.65 -2.55 -9.53
CA ILE A 25 -22.05 -1.58 -8.60
C ILE A 25 -20.60 -1.22 -8.96
N GLY A 26 -20.18 -1.52 -10.19
CA GLY A 26 -18.82 -1.28 -10.69
C GLY A 26 -17.97 -2.54 -10.67
N ASN A 27 -16.65 -2.37 -10.68
CA ASN A 27 -15.71 -3.49 -10.66
C ASN A 27 -15.34 -3.88 -9.23
N GLY A 28 -15.18 -5.18 -8.99
CA GLY A 28 -14.73 -5.76 -7.73
C GLY A 28 -13.51 -6.67 -7.93
N LEU A 29 -12.85 -6.99 -6.82
CA LEU A 29 -11.78 -7.98 -6.74
C LEU A 29 -12.38 -9.31 -6.27
N PHE A 30 -12.15 -10.38 -7.02
CA PHE A 30 -12.70 -11.70 -6.77
C PHE A 30 -11.59 -12.73 -6.58
N ALA A 31 -11.81 -13.69 -5.68
CA ALA A 31 -10.88 -14.79 -5.47
C ALA A 31 -10.91 -15.74 -6.68
N GLY A 32 -9.74 -16.04 -7.24
CA GLY A 32 -9.58 -17.01 -8.33
C GLY A 32 -9.20 -18.41 -7.84
N ARG A 33 -9.05 -18.56 -6.53
CA ARG A 33 -8.79 -19.79 -5.78
C ARG A 33 -9.23 -19.62 -4.32
N GLU A 34 -9.18 -20.69 -3.55
CA GLU A 34 -9.36 -20.64 -2.10
C GLU A 34 -8.13 -19.99 -1.43
N PHE A 35 -8.39 -19.17 -0.41
CA PHE A 35 -7.39 -18.54 0.45
C PHE A 35 -7.57 -19.02 1.89
N GLY A 36 -6.46 -19.33 2.56
CA GLY A 36 -6.45 -19.65 3.98
C GLY A 36 -6.58 -18.42 4.88
N ALA A 37 -6.91 -18.65 6.15
CA ALA A 37 -6.90 -17.58 7.15
C ALA A 37 -5.50 -16.99 7.32
N GLY A 38 -5.38 -15.66 7.21
CA GLY A 38 -4.11 -14.94 7.27
C GLY A 38 -3.28 -14.99 5.99
N GLU A 39 -3.76 -15.64 4.92
CA GLU A 39 -3.05 -15.67 3.65
C GLU A 39 -3.11 -14.32 2.92
N GLN A 40 -1.98 -13.89 2.37
CA GLN A 40 -1.90 -12.66 1.58
C GLN A 40 -2.58 -12.84 0.22
N ILE A 41 -3.61 -12.04 -0.05
CA ILE A 41 -4.30 -12.01 -1.34
C ILE A 41 -3.48 -11.20 -2.37
N THR A 42 -3.06 -9.99 -2.00
CA THR A 42 -2.27 -9.08 -2.84
C THR A 42 -1.50 -8.09 -1.97
N ALA A 43 -0.43 -7.50 -2.51
CA ALA A 43 0.32 -6.41 -1.89
C ALA A 43 0.68 -5.36 -2.93
N ILE A 44 0.68 -4.10 -2.52
CA ILE A 44 1.13 -2.96 -3.32
C ILE A 44 2.21 -2.26 -2.50
N ASP A 45 3.48 -2.49 -2.84
CA ASP A 45 4.61 -2.08 -2.01
C ASP A 45 4.81 -0.55 -1.97
N ARG A 46 4.35 0.17 -3.00
CA ARG A 46 4.32 1.63 -3.01
C ARG A 46 2.99 2.15 -3.55
N PRO A 47 2.36 3.12 -2.87
CA PRO A 47 1.22 3.80 -3.45
C PRO A 47 1.64 4.51 -4.74
N LEU A 48 0.71 4.64 -5.69
CA LEU A 48 0.95 5.43 -6.91
C LEU A 48 1.35 6.87 -6.57
N LEU A 49 0.69 7.42 -5.55
CA LEU A 49 1.02 8.70 -4.92
C LEU A 49 0.56 8.63 -3.47
N GLY A 50 1.39 9.09 -2.55
CA GLY A 50 1.03 9.20 -1.14
C GLY A 50 1.68 10.43 -0.51
N SER A 51 0.92 11.15 0.31
CA SER A 51 1.42 12.27 1.11
C SER A 51 0.88 12.12 2.53
N LEU A 52 1.67 12.56 3.51
CA LEU A 52 1.20 12.71 4.87
C LEU A 52 0.16 13.82 4.96
N ASP A 53 -0.84 13.62 5.82
CA ASP A 53 -1.69 14.71 6.28
C ASP A 53 -0.87 15.73 7.05
N THR A 54 -1.31 16.99 7.02
CA THR A 54 -0.58 18.11 7.62
C THR A 54 -0.25 17.87 9.09
N GLN A 55 -1.15 17.22 9.83
CA GLN A 55 -0.95 16.91 11.24
C GLN A 55 0.17 15.92 11.51
N TYR A 56 0.62 15.12 10.54
CA TYR A 56 1.67 14.11 10.73
C TYR A 56 3.03 14.51 10.16
N LEU A 57 3.13 15.70 9.55
CA LEU A 57 4.39 16.18 8.94
C LEU A 57 5.53 16.35 9.95
N HIS A 58 5.23 16.46 11.24
CA HIS A 58 6.20 16.72 12.28
C HIS A 58 6.72 15.46 12.98
N ASP A 59 5.97 14.35 12.95
CA ASP A 59 6.24 13.14 13.73
C ASP A 59 6.25 11.85 12.91
N THR A 60 6.07 11.96 11.59
CA THR A 60 6.04 10.81 10.66
C THR A 60 7.03 11.03 9.52
N CYS A 61 7.72 9.97 9.09
CA CYS A 61 8.60 10.04 7.92
C CYS A 61 7.78 10.22 6.64
N ALA A 62 8.10 11.25 5.84
CA ALA A 62 7.36 11.58 4.63
C ALA A 62 7.49 10.55 3.50
N ASN A 63 8.48 9.65 3.56
CA ASN A 63 8.69 8.62 2.54
C ASN A 63 8.19 7.23 2.98
N CYS A 64 8.66 6.74 4.13
CA CYS A 64 8.35 5.37 4.57
C CYS A 64 7.14 5.30 5.52
N TYR A 65 6.51 6.43 5.83
CA TYR A 65 5.32 6.53 6.70
C TYR A 65 5.51 5.97 8.12
N VAL A 66 6.75 5.69 8.54
CA VAL A 66 7.05 5.30 9.91
C VAL A 66 6.81 6.49 10.83
N TRP A 67 5.79 6.33 11.66
CA TRP A 67 5.55 7.15 12.85
C TRP A 67 6.44 6.64 13.98
N THR A 68 6.87 7.52 14.87
CA THR A 68 7.69 7.11 16.01
C THR A 68 7.24 7.90 17.22
N GLU A 69 6.61 7.21 18.16
CA GLU A 69 6.18 7.76 19.44
C GLU A 69 7.39 8.29 20.19
N GLY A 70 7.34 9.55 20.64
CA GLY A 70 8.41 10.11 21.47
C GLY A 70 9.78 10.24 20.77
N ALA A 71 9.87 10.11 19.45
CA ALA A 71 11.03 10.61 18.72
C ALA A 71 11.05 12.13 18.90
N SER A 72 11.79 12.55 19.92
CA SER A 72 12.10 13.93 20.21
C SER A 72 12.41 14.64 18.90
N SER A 73 11.90 15.86 18.75
CA SER A 73 12.02 16.71 17.58
C SER A 73 13.46 16.93 17.05
N GLY A 74 14.48 16.33 17.68
CA GLY A 74 15.91 16.44 17.37
C GLY A 74 16.52 15.35 16.48
N THR A 75 15.87 14.20 16.22
CA THR A 75 16.50 13.10 15.43
C THR A 75 16.05 12.96 13.98
N ARG A 76 15.05 13.72 13.53
CA ARG A 76 14.57 13.66 12.14
C ARG A 76 15.26 14.70 11.26
N LEU A 77 15.60 14.31 10.04
CA LEU A 77 16.19 15.18 9.05
C LEU A 77 15.10 15.99 8.36
N TYR A 78 15.30 17.30 8.25
CA TYR A 78 14.39 18.18 7.52
C TYR A 78 14.77 18.22 6.06
N CYS A 79 13.78 18.36 5.18
CA CYS A 79 14.03 18.78 3.80
C CYS A 79 14.70 20.16 3.82
N ALA A 80 15.92 20.28 3.29
CA ALA A 80 16.66 21.53 3.27
C ALA A 80 15.97 22.64 2.44
N GLY A 81 15.20 22.27 1.42
CA GLY A 81 14.48 23.21 0.56
C GLY A 81 13.22 23.76 1.19
N CYS A 82 12.25 22.90 1.54
CA CYS A 82 10.94 23.36 2.03
C CYS A 82 10.84 23.47 3.56
N GLN A 83 11.76 22.85 4.31
CA GLN A 83 11.77 22.77 5.78
C GLN A 83 10.49 22.23 6.43
N ARG A 84 9.62 21.59 5.65
CA ARG A 84 8.31 21.09 6.11
C ARG A 84 8.29 19.58 6.30
N PHE A 85 8.78 18.83 5.31
CA PHE A 85 8.85 17.38 5.39
C PHE A 85 10.02 16.92 6.25
N ARG A 86 9.80 15.82 6.97
CA ARG A 86 10.79 15.18 7.84
C ARG A 86 11.03 13.73 7.42
N TYR A 87 12.26 13.28 7.58
CA TYR A 87 12.71 11.95 7.20
C TYR A 87 13.41 11.25 8.36
N CYS A 88 13.24 9.92 8.47
CA CYS A 88 13.89 9.11 9.51
C CYS A 88 15.37 8.81 9.21
N SER A 89 15.81 8.98 7.95
CA SER A 89 17.19 8.74 7.53
C SER A 89 17.50 9.52 6.25
N LYS A 90 18.79 9.66 5.91
CA LYS A 90 19.22 10.28 4.65
C LYS A 90 18.65 9.52 3.45
N VAL A 91 18.64 8.19 3.50
CA VAL A 91 18.05 7.33 2.46
C VAL A 91 16.57 7.66 2.21
N CYS A 92 15.82 8.03 3.25
CA CYS A 92 14.42 8.45 3.07
C CYS A 92 14.27 9.89 2.56
N GLY A 93 15.30 10.74 2.70
CA GLY A 93 15.32 12.10 2.17
C GLY A 93 15.97 12.22 0.80
N GLU A 94 16.66 11.18 0.34
CA GLU A 94 17.23 11.04 -1.00
C GLU A 94 16.13 10.55 -1.95
N PHE A 95 15.41 11.51 -2.52
CA PHE A 95 14.59 11.37 -3.73
C PHE A 95 15.03 12.40 -4.76
#